data_AF-A0A841V3H3-F1
#
_entry.id   AF-A0A841V3H3-F1
#
_cell.length_a   1.000
_cell.length_b   1.000
_cell.length_c   1.000
_cell.angle_alpha   90.00
_cell.angle_beta   90.00
_cell.angle_gamma   90.00
#
_symmetry.space_group_name_H-M   'P 1'
#
loop_
_entity.id
_entity.type
_entity.pdbx_description
1 polymer ?
#
loop_
_entity_poly.entity_id
_entity_poly.type
_entity_poly.pdbx_seq_one_letter_code
_entity_poly.pdbx_strand_id
1 'polypeptide(L)'
;MTLSLLSIIPAVDDVLFNFAQSDGFWANLETAFGTSYDVVKATELRQQWQSRNFGQLPPIEVLSDEVLGTANGAYSSSKNKIYLSASFLNTA
;
A
#
# COMPACT_ATOMS: atom_id res chain seq x y z
N MET A 1 18.89 2.66 -6.60
CA MET A 1 17.61 1.99 -6.29
C MET A 1 16.64 2.85 -5.50
N THR A 2 17.02 3.50 -4.39
CA THR A 2 16.13 4.39 -3.62
C THR A 2 15.46 5.49 -4.47
N LEU A 3 16.17 6.03 -5.46
CA LEU A 3 15.65 7.01 -6.42
C LEU A 3 14.46 6.50 -7.26
N SER A 4 14.44 5.21 -7.63
CA SER A 4 13.35 4.62 -8.44
C SER A 4 12.06 4.44 -7.65
N LEU A 5 12.17 4.16 -6.35
CA LEU A 5 11.01 4.00 -5.48
C LEU A 5 10.38 5.38 -5.17
N LEU A 6 11.20 6.40 -4.91
CA LEU A 6 10.70 7.75 -4.66
C LEU A 6 9.97 8.34 -5.88
N SER A 7 10.41 8.02 -7.10
CA SER A 7 9.77 8.53 -8.31
C SER A 7 8.40 7.91 -8.61
N ILE A 8 8.09 6.72 -8.07
CA ILE A 8 6.80 6.06 -8.32
C ILE A 8 5.74 6.41 -7.27
N ILE A 9 6.12 6.92 -6.09
CA ILE A 9 5.18 7.25 -5.01
C ILE A 9 4.04 8.16 -5.49
N PRO A 10 4.26 9.25 -6.25
CA PRO A 10 3.16 10.10 -6.71
C PRO A 10 2.13 9.35 -7.58
N ALA A 11 2.58 8.40 -8.39
CA ALA A 11 1.69 7.59 -9.21
C ALA A 11 0.85 6.61 -8.35
N VAL A 12 1.45 6.05 -7.30
CA VAL A 12 0.71 5.22 -6.33
C VAL A 12 -0.33 6.06 -5.57
N ASP A 13 0.03 7.26 -5.13
CA ASP A 13 -0.88 8.20 -4.48
C ASP A 13 -2.08 8.54 -5.37
N ASP A 14 -1.86 8.76 -6.66
CA ASP A 14 -2.93 8.99 -7.63
C ASP A 14 -3.84 7.76 -7.80
N VAL A 15 -3.29 6.55 -7.81
CA VAL A 15 -4.08 5.30 -7.85
C VAL A 15 -4.97 5.20 -6.61
N LEU A 16 -4.43 5.43 -5.42
CA LEU A 16 -5.18 5.37 -4.16
C LEU A 16 -6.26 6.46 -4.09
N PHE A 17 -5.94 7.68 -4.51
CA PHE A 17 -6.87 8.80 -4.61
C PHE A 17 -8.04 8.48 -5.54
N ASN A 18 -7.75 7.98 -6.75
CA ASN A 18 -8.77 7.62 -7.73
C ASN A 18 -9.64 6.45 -7.25
N PHE A 19 -9.02 5.44 -6.63
CA PHE A 19 -9.75 4.32 -6.04
C PHE A 19 -10.73 4.77 -4.94
N ALA A 20 -10.31 5.67 -4.05
CA ALA A 20 -11.15 6.20 -2.98
C ALA A 20 -12.35 7.00 -3.49
N GLN A 21 -12.27 7.57 -4.69
CA GLN A 21 -13.38 8.25 -5.34
C GLN A 21 -14.29 7.34 -6.15
N SER A 22 -13.82 6.15 -6.52
CA SER A 22 -14.58 5.25 -7.39
C SER A 22 -15.87 4.76 -6.74
N ASP A 23 -16.90 4.56 -7.57
CA ASP A 23 -18.14 3.87 -7.17
C ASP A 23 -17.87 2.43 -6.71
N GLY A 24 -16.76 1.85 -7.17
CA GLY A 24 -16.31 0.50 -6.83
C GLY A 24 -15.60 0.36 -5.48
N PHE A 25 -15.36 1.45 -4.73
CA PHE A 25 -14.60 1.41 -3.47
C PHE A 25 -15.13 0.34 -2.52
N TRP A 26 -16.43 0.39 -2.21
CA TRP A 26 -17.05 -0.53 -1.25
C TRP A 26 -17.13 -1.96 -1.77
N ALA A 27 -17.50 -2.16 -3.03
CA ALA A 27 -17.56 -3.47 -3.65
C ALA A 27 -16.19 -4.17 -3.65
N ASN A 28 -15.11 -3.42 -3.87
CA ASN A 28 -13.75 -3.95 -3.84
C ASN A 28 -13.29 -4.29 -2.42
N LEU A 29 -13.65 -3.49 -1.41
CA LEU A 29 -13.38 -3.83 -0.01
C LEU A 29 -14.14 -5.09 0.41
N GLU A 30 -15.41 -5.21 0.04
CA GLU A 30 -16.21 -6.41 0.32
C GLU A 30 -15.66 -7.66 -0.37
N THR A 31 -15.18 -7.51 -1.61
CA THR A 31 -14.52 -8.60 -2.34
C THR A 31 -13.23 -9.06 -1.65
N ALA A 32 -12.42 -8.14 -1.14
CA ALA A 32 -11.13 -8.45 -0.54
C ALA A 32 -11.24 -8.92 0.92
N PHE A 33 -12.15 -8.35 1.69
CA PHE A 33 -12.22 -8.53 3.15
C PHE A 33 -13.54 -9.16 3.64
N GLY A 34 -14.47 -9.47 2.73
CA GLY A 34 -15.81 -9.94 3.06
C GLY A 34 -16.70 -8.83 3.61
N THR A 35 -17.80 -9.18 4.27
CA THR A 35 -18.76 -8.20 4.84
C THR A 35 -18.47 -7.83 6.29
N SER A 36 -17.45 -8.44 6.91
CA SER A 36 -17.13 -8.27 8.34
C SER A 36 -15.98 -7.30 8.62
N TYR A 37 -15.48 -6.56 7.61
CA TYR A 37 -14.47 -5.54 7.88
C TYR A 37 -15.07 -4.36 8.65
N ASP A 38 -14.19 -3.64 9.34
CA ASP A 38 -14.55 -2.45 10.10
C ASP A 38 -14.90 -1.30 9.14
N VAL A 39 -16.19 -1.11 8.89
CA VAL A 39 -16.74 -0.07 7.99
C VAL A 39 -16.41 1.35 8.48
N VAL A 40 -16.21 1.55 9.78
CA VAL A 40 -15.81 2.85 10.33
C VAL A 40 -14.38 3.16 9.90
N LYS A 41 -13.45 2.21 10.13
CA LYS A 41 -12.06 2.37 9.67
C LYS A 41 -11.94 2.50 8.15
N ALA A 42 -12.75 1.75 7.39
CA ALA A 42 -12.78 1.87 5.95
C ALA A 42 -13.28 3.25 5.48
N THR A 43 -14.25 3.83 6.19
CA THR A 43 -14.74 5.20 5.91
C THR A 43 -13.66 6.23 6.18
N GLU A 44 -12.96 6.12 7.32
CA GLU A 44 -11.83 7.00 7.67
C GLU A 44 -10.72 6.92 6.62
N LEU A 45 -10.34 5.70 6.22
CA LEU A 45 -9.33 5.46 5.19
C LEU A 45 -9.72 6.12 3.86
N ARG A 46 -10.99 5.98 3.45
CA ARG A 46 -11.52 6.60 2.24
C ARG A 46 -11.40 8.11 2.28
N GLN A 47 -11.81 8.75 3.37
CA GLN A 47 -11.76 10.21 3.53
C GLN A 47 -10.32 10.74 3.49
N GLN A 48 -9.39 10.02 4.12
CA GLN A 48 -7.98 10.35 4.08
C GLN A 48 -7.45 10.28 2.64
N TRP A 49 -7.71 9.18 1.92
CA TRP A 49 -7.26 9.05 0.53
C TRP A 49 -7.91 10.07 -0.41
N GLN A 50 -9.19 10.40 -0.24
CA GLN A 50 -9.89 11.44 -0.99
C GLN A 50 -9.30 12.85 -0.77
N SER A 51 -8.72 13.11 0.41
CA SER A 51 -8.05 14.38 0.72
C SER A 51 -6.55 14.38 0.37
N ARG A 52 -6.06 13.34 -0.31
CA ARG A 52 -4.63 13.09 -0.56
C ARG A 52 -3.80 13.03 0.73
N ASN A 53 -4.43 12.67 1.84
CA ASN A 53 -3.75 12.38 3.09
C ASN A 53 -3.35 10.90 3.13
N PHE A 54 -2.07 10.64 2.90
CA PHE A 54 -1.47 9.30 2.91
C PHE A 54 -0.58 9.07 4.14
N GLY A 55 -0.67 9.92 5.16
CA GLY A 55 0.18 9.84 6.35
C GLY A 55 0.01 8.55 7.16
N GLN A 56 -1.13 7.86 7.03
CA GLN A 56 -1.34 6.54 7.65
C GLN A 56 -0.65 5.38 6.91
N LEU A 57 -0.14 5.58 5.69
CA LEU A 57 0.52 4.50 4.96
C LEU A 57 1.81 4.08 5.67
N PRO A 58 2.05 2.77 5.85
CA PRO A 58 3.31 2.28 6.38
C PRO A 58 4.49 2.76 5.52
N PRO A 59 5.61 3.21 6.11
CA PRO A 59 6.83 3.45 5.35
C PRO A 59 7.29 2.19 4.63
N ILE A 60 8.00 2.38 3.52
CA ILE A 60 8.59 1.30 2.72
C ILE A 60 10.09 1.22 3.01
N GLU A 61 10.58 0.00 3.22
CA GLU A 61 12.00 -0.30 3.33
C GLU A 61 12.38 -1.39 2.31
N VAL A 62 13.44 -1.15 1.56
CA VAL A 62 13.98 -2.12 0.61
C VAL A 62 15.00 -2.98 1.32
N LEU A 63 14.79 -4.30 1.31
CA LEU A 63 15.66 -5.27 1.93
C LEU A 63 16.32 -6.16 0.88
N SER A 64 17.47 -6.72 1.23
CA SER A 64 18.14 -7.71 0.40
C SER A 64 17.40 -9.06 0.44
N ASP A 65 17.66 -9.91 -0.56
CA ASP A 65 16.96 -11.18 -0.73
C ASP A 65 17.30 -12.18 0.38
N GLU A 66 18.43 -12.01 1.08
CA GLU A 66 18.78 -12.85 2.23
C GLU A 66 17.79 -12.67 3.39
N VAL A 67 17.13 -11.52 3.49
CA VAL A 67 16.16 -11.23 4.57
C VAL A 67 14.76 -11.68 4.22
N LEU A 68 14.32 -11.47 2.97
CA LEU A 68 12.97 -11.81 2.51
C LEU A 68 12.87 -13.19 1.85
N GLY A 69 14.01 -13.86 1.62
CA GLY A 69 14.07 -15.13 0.89
C GLY A 69 13.51 -14.96 -0.52
N THR A 70 12.53 -15.78 -0.87
CA THR A 70 11.87 -15.74 -2.20
C THR A 70 10.67 -14.79 -2.24
N ALA A 71 10.40 -14.02 -1.19
CA ALA A 71 9.26 -13.11 -1.15
C ALA A 71 9.57 -11.78 -1.83
N ASN A 72 8.67 -11.32 -2.71
CA ASN A 72 8.78 -9.99 -3.34
C ASN A 72 8.58 -8.84 -2.34
N GLY A 73 7.89 -9.11 -1.24
CA GLY A 73 7.66 -8.14 -0.18
C GLY A 73 6.90 -8.74 1.00
N ALA A 74 6.78 -7.96 2.07
CA ALA A 74 6.06 -8.34 3.28
C ALA A 74 5.52 -7.10 4.00
N TYR A 75 4.50 -7.27 4.83
CA TYR A 75 4.06 -6.25 5.79
C TYR A 75 4.31 -6.74 7.22
N SER A 76 4.96 -5.92 8.04
CA SER A 76 5.14 -6.17 9.46
C SER A 76 4.20 -5.30 10.29
N SER A 77 3.22 -5.92 10.93
CA SER A 77 2.28 -5.23 11.81
C SER A 77 2.97 -4.65 13.05
N SER A 78 3.91 -5.36 13.66
CA SER A 78 4.65 -4.92 14.85
C SER A 78 5.55 -3.71 14.61
N LYS A 79 5.98 -3.49 13.36
CA LYS A 79 6.80 -2.34 12.95
C LYS A 79 6.03 -1.31 12.14
N ASN A 80 4.78 -1.60 11.81
CA ASN A 80 3.97 -0.90 10.83
C ASN A 80 4.79 -0.51 9.58
N LYS A 81 5.33 -1.49 8.87
CA LYS A 81 6.27 -1.26 7.78
C LYS A 81 6.06 -2.23 6.63
N ILE A 82 6.13 -1.73 5.40
CA ILE A 82 6.18 -2.52 4.18
C ILE A 82 7.65 -2.77 3.83
N TYR A 83 7.97 -4.02 3.55
CA TYR A 83 9.26 -4.45 3.05
C TYR A 83 9.14 -4.87 1.59
N LEU A 84 10.06 -4.43 0.74
CA LEU A 84 10.15 -4.87 -0.65
C LEU A 84 11.52 -5.49 -0.90
N SER A 85 11.57 -6.56 -1.68
CA SER A 85 12.82 -7.18 -2.11
C SER A 85 13.57 -6.28 -3.10
N ALA A 86 14.89 -6.21 -2.92
CA ALA A 86 15.77 -5.50 -3.83
C ALA A 86 15.80 -6.15 -5.22
N SER A 87 15.85 -7.49 -5.32
CA SER A 87 15.81 -8.16 -6.62
C SER A 87 14.51 -7.92 -7.35
N PHE A 88 13.37 -7.93 -6.64
CA PHE A 88 12.06 -7.63 -7.24
C PHE A 88 12.06 -6.27 -7.96
N LEU A 89 12.62 -5.23 -7.34
CA LEU A 89 12.71 -3.89 -7.92
C LEU A 89 13.75 -3.77 -9.05
N ASN A 90 14.71 -4.69 -9.14
CA ASN A 90 15.74 -4.71 -10.18
C ASN A 90 15.37 -5.55 -11.41
N THR A 91 14.17 -6.13 -11.46
CA THR A 91 13.69 -6.96 -12.58
C THR A 91 13.21 -6.13 -13.79
N ALA A 92 13.55 -4.84 -13.87
CA ALA A 92 13.16 -3.93 -14.94
C ALA A 92 14.07 -4.07 -16.17
#